data_AF-A0A812U822-F1
#
_entry.id   AF-A0A812U822-F1
#
_cell.length_a   1.000
_cell.length_b   1.000
_cell.length_c   1.000
_cell.angle_alpha   90.00
_cell.angle_beta   90.00
_cell.angle_gamma   90.00
#
_symmetry.space_group_name_H-M   'P 1'
#
loop_
_entity.id
_entity.type
_entity.pdbx_description
1 polymer ?
#
loop_
_entity_poly.entity_id
_entity_poly.type
_entity_poly.pdbx_seq_one_letter_code
_entity_poly.pdbx_strand_id
1 'polypeptide(L)'
;MPRIGIVFELRHCDTKPGEMVCVRGSLQRLGNWELECSDFATLHLQTDPARYPRWTSRAPVWIDTAECFPATDKTSKVALDEVLPRKNTTLSFQYKYLKDRRSFASDPCEQDFAYTWEVAIPNRGVSMTVEDGAIFVVSDESWNRLGQTVITQMRRSKDTKKPASPVPEASK
;
A
#
# COMPACT_ATOMS: atom_id res chain seq x y z
N MET A 1 -14.10 -1.19 12.21
CA MET A 1 -12.71 -1.05 12.68
C MET A 1 -12.01 -0.05 11.78
N PRO A 2 -11.09 0.77 12.29
CA PRO A 2 -10.42 1.75 11.46
C PRO A 2 -9.64 1.06 10.36
N ARG A 3 -9.76 1.57 9.13
CA ARG A 3 -9.09 1.04 7.95
C ARG A 3 -8.38 2.15 7.21
N ILE A 4 -7.13 1.94 6.83
CA ILE A 4 -6.37 2.91 6.04
C ILE A 4 -6.01 2.35 4.68
N GLY A 5 -5.97 3.20 3.65
CA GLY A 5 -5.50 2.84 2.32
C GLY A 5 -4.04 3.24 2.13
N ILE A 6 -3.22 2.39 1.54
CA ILE A 6 -1.81 2.67 1.25
C ILE A 6 -1.56 2.53 -0.25
N VAL A 7 -1.07 3.59 -0.88
CA VAL A 7 -0.61 3.60 -2.26
C VAL A 7 0.92 3.67 -2.24
N PHE A 8 1.60 2.73 -2.89
CA PHE A 8 3.05 2.76 -3.02
C PHE A 8 3.44 3.42 -4.34
N GLU A 9 4.44 4.28 -4.30
CA GLU A 9 5.09 4.87 -5.46
C GLU A 9 6.60 4.62 -5.35
N LEU A 10 7.19 4.10 -6.42
CA LEU A 10 8.64 3.97 -6.57
C LEU A 10 9.07 4.84 -7.75
N ARG A 11 9.79 5.94 -7.50
CA ARG A 11 10.03 6.96 -8.52
C ARG A 11 10.98 6.52 -9.63
N HIS A 12 11.91 5.60 -9.32
CA HIS A 12 12.90 5.14 -10.27
C HIS A 12 13.23 3.66 -10.06
N CYS A 13 12.77 2.81 -10.98
CA CYS A 13 13.13 1.40 -11.04
C CYS A 13 13.20 0.96 -12.49
N ASP A 14 14.43 0.76 -12.99
CA ASP A 14 14.61 0.19 -14.33
C ASP A 14 14.25 -1.28 -14.33
N THR A 15 13.49 -1.72 -15.33
CA THR A 15 13.11 -3.12 -15.50
C THR A 15 13.51 -3.65 -16.87
N LYS A 16 13.66 -4.97 -16.98
CA LYS A 16 13.80 -5.67 -18.25
C LYS A 16 12.42 -5.98 -18.84
N PRO A 17 12.30 -6.22 -20.16
CA PRO A 17 11.06 -6.71 -20.74
C PRO A 17 10.52 -7.94 -20.00
N GLY A 18 9.26 -7.84 -19.57
CA GLY A 18 8.56 -8.88 -18.81
C GLY A 18 8.79 -8.88 -17.30
N GLU A 19 9.64 -8.00 -16.78
CA GLU A 19 9.71 -7.76 -15.33
C GLU A 19 8.58 -6.81 -14.89
N MET A 20 7.92 -7.18 -13.81
CA MET A 20 6.94 -6.39 -13.08
C MET A 20 7.53 -5.98 -11.73
N VAL A 21 7.17 -4.81 -11.20
CA VAL A 21 7.59 -4.42 -9.85
C VAL A 21 6.45 -4.69 -8.87
N CYS A 22 6.73 -5.34 -7.76
CA CYS A 22 5.77 -5.64 -6.70
C CYS A 22 6.27 -5.14 -5.35
N VAL A 23 5.35 -4.94 -4.40
CA VAL A 23 5.68 -4.64 -3.00
C VAL A 23 5.30 -5.81 -2.10
N ARG A 24 6.14 -6.12 -1.11
CA ARG A 24 5.87 -7.12 -0.06
C ARG A 24 6.31 -6.59 1.28
N GLY A 25 5.70 -7.08 2.35
CA GLY A 25 5.98 -6.57 3.68
C GLY A 25 5.47 -7.43 4.81
N SER A 26 5.67 -6.92 6.02
CA SER A 26 5.38 -7.61 7.27
C SER A 26 3.89 -7.70 7.61
N LEU A 27 3.03 -6.99 6.87
CA LEU A 27 1.58 -7.06 7.06
C LEU A 27 1.00 -8.21 6.24
N GLN A 28 -0.09 -8.81 6.74
CA GLN A 28 -0.80 -9.88 6.03
C GLN A 28 -1.26 -9.42 4.63
N ARG A 29 -1.80 -8.20 4.51
CA ARG A 29 -2.19 -7.58 3.23
C ARG A 29 -1.01 -7.26 2.31
N LEU A 30 0.22 -7.27 2.83
CA LEU A 30 1.46 -7.16 2.05
C LEU A 30 2.12 -8.53 1.85
N GLY A 31 1.40 -9.61 2.12
CA GLY A 31 1.82 -10.99 1.90
C GLY A 31 2.66 -11.60 3.02
N ASN A 32 2.90 -10.93 4.15
CA ASN A 32 3.73 -11.46 5.24
C ASN A 32 5.10 -12.00 4.78
N TRP A 33 5.73 -11.30 3.82
CA TRP A 33 6.95 -11.73 3.12
C TRP A 33 6.85 -13.00 2.26
N GLU A 34 5.67 -13.61 2.14
CA GLU A 34 5.44 -14.79 1.33
C GLU A 34 5.32 -14.47 -0.17
N LEU A 35 5.92 -15.35 -0.97
CA LEU A 35 5.96 -15.28 -2.42
C LEU A 35 4.83 -16.05 -3.11
N GLU A 36 3.93 -16.69 -2.35
CA GLU A 36 2.79 -17.48 -2.84
C GLU A 36 1.41 -16.93 -2.40
N CYS A 37 1.34 -15.66 -1.99
CA CYS A 37 0.07 -15.03 -1.61
C CYS A 37 -0.88 -14.82 -2.80
N SER A 38 -2.05 -15.48 -2.80
CA SER A 38 -3.08 -15.46 -3.86
C SER A 38 -3.46 -14.08 -4.41
N ASP A 39 -3.22 -13.00 -3.65
CA ASP A 39 -3.60 -11.62 -4.00
C ASP A 39 -2.50 -10.86 -4.76
N PHE A 40 -1.58 -11.56 -5.46
CA PHE A 40 -0.46 -10.98 -6.24
C PHE A 40 -0.81 -9.71 -7.00
N ALA A 41 -1.92 -9.75 -7.73
CA ALA A 41 -2.33 -8.68 -8.63
C ALA A 41 -2.52 -7.33 -7.94
N THR A 42 -2.89 -7.32 -6.65
CA THR A 42 -3.13 -6.06 -5.91
C THR A 42 -1.84 -5.37 -5.50
N LEU A 43 -0.74 -6.12 -5.41
CA LEU A 43 0.56 -5.64 -4.97
C LEU A 43 1.53 -5.36 -6.12
N HIS A 44 1.10 -5.59 -7.36
CA HIS A 44 1.84 -5.21 -8.55
C HIS A 44 1.71 -3.70 -8.76
N LEU A 45 2.84 -3.03 -8.86
CA LEU A 45 2.89 -1.65 -9.32
C LEU A 45 2.77 -1.62 -10.84
N GLN A 46 2.19 -0.54 -11.33
CA GLN A 46 2.04 -0.25 -12.75
C GLN A 46 2.90 0.95 -13.13
N THR A 47 3.29 1.00 -14.38
CA THR A 47 3.97 2.14 -15.00
C THR A 47 3.30 2.47 -16.33
N ASP A 48 3.53 3.68 -16.81
CA ASP A 48 3.09 4.16 -18.11
C ASP A 48 4.33 4.55 -18.92
N PRO A 49 4.37 4.35 -20.24
CA PRO A 49 5.53 4.73 -21.07
C PRO A 49 5.98 6.18 -20.89
N ALA A 50 5.07 7.13 -20.66
CA ALA A 50 5.40 8.54 -20.44
C ALA A 50 5.90 8.83 -19.02
N ARG A 51 5.75 7.90 -18.08
CA ARG A 51 6.15 8.05 -16.67
C ARG A 51 7.30 7.12 -16.27
N TYR A 52 7.65 6.14 -17.10
CA TYR A 52 8.76 5.23 -16.86
C TYR A 52 10.06 6.03 -16.62
N PRO A 53 10.88 5.70 -15.59
CA PRO A 53 10.89 4.47 -14.79
C PRO A 53 10.13 4.57 -13.45
N ARG A 54 9.07 5.38 -13.36
CA ARG A 54 8.21 5.47 -12.16
C ARG A 54 7.16 4.37 -12.14
N TRP A 55 6.99 3.75 -10.98
CA TRP A 55 6.00 2.70 -10.71
C TRP A 55 5.04 3.12 -9.59
N THR A 56 3.76 2.78 -9.69
CA THR A 56 2.74 3.13 -8.69
C THR A 56 1.71 2.03 -8.53
N SER A 57 1.24 1.76 -7.31
CA SER A 57 0.11 0.85 -7.06
C SER A 57 -1.13 1.31 -7.82
N ARG A 58 -1.86 0.38 -8.44
CA ARG A 58 -3.10 0.70 -9.19
C ARG A 58 -4.23 1.16 -8.27
N ALA A 59 -4.30 0.60 -7.07
CA ALA A 59 -5.31 0.90 -6.07
C ALA A 59 -4.68 0.92 -4.68
N PRO A 60 -5.30 1.60 -3.70
CA PRO A 60 -4.85 1.52 -2.32
C PRO A 60 -4.93 0.08 -1.79
N VAL A 61 -3.86 -0.38 -1.15
CA VAL A 61 -3.87 -1.57 -0.31
C VAL A 61 -4.51 -1.18 1.01
N TRP A 62 -5.69 -1.73 1.28
CA TRP A 62 -6.41 -1.40 2.49
C TRP A 62 -6.00 -2.29 3.66
N ILE A 63 -5.51 -1.66 4.72
CA ILE A 63 -5.02 -2.30 5.95
C ILE A 63 -6.06 -2.14 7.05
N ASP A 64 -6.50 -3.26 7.61
CA ASP A 64 -7.37 -3.30 8.78
C ASP A 64 -6.50 -3.20 10.04
N THR A 65 -6.71 -2.17 10.86
CA THR A 65 -5.77 -1.88 11.97
C THR A 65 -5.81 -2.93 13.07
N ALA A 66 -6.89 -3.72 13.16
CA ALA A 66 -6.99 -4.84 14.10
C ALA A 66 -6.00 -5.97 13.79
N GLU A 67 -5.59 -6.13 12.53
CA GLU A 67 -4.56 -7.10 12.15
C GLU A 67 -3.18 -6.72 12.72
N CYS A 68 -2.96 -5.43 12.98
CA CYS A 68 -1.66 -4.89 13.37
C CYS A 68 -1.43 -4.92 14.89
N PHE A 69 -2.51 -5.02 15.66
CA PHE A 69 -2.47 -5.11 17.12
C PHE A 69 -3.24 -6.36 17.52
N PRO A 70 -2.65 -7.57 17.35
CA PRO A 70 -3.30 -8.77 17.82
C PRO A 70 -3.59 -8.58 19.30
N ALA A 71 -4.86 -8.70 19.68
CA ALA A 71 -5.30 -8.53 21.04
C ALA A 71 -4.50 -9.49 21.92
N THR A 72 -3.49 -8.97 22.62
CA THR A 72 -2.65 -9.75 23.53
C THR A 72 -3.58 -10.45 24.52
N ASP A 73 -3.49 -11.78 24.55
CA ASP A 73 -4.50 -12.72 25.01
C ASP A 73 -5.28 -12.38 26.32
N LYS A 74 -6.60 -12.38 26.17
CA LYS A 74 -7.59 -13.19 26.94
C LYS A 74 -7.66 -13.18 28.48
N THR A 75 -7.03 -12.28 29.23
CA THR A 75 -7.28 -12.22 30.70
C THR A 75 -8.26 -11.13 31.15
N SER A 76 -8.80 -10.32 30.24
CA SER A 76 -9.75 -9.26 30.62
C SER A 76 -11.05 -9.41 29.85
N LYS A 77 -11.96 -10.20 30.41
CA LYS A 77 -13.39 -10.28 30.06
C LYS A 77 -14.13 -9.00 30.49
N VAL A 78 -13.49 -7.84 30.33
CA VAL A 78 -14.02 -6.53 30.72
C VAL A 78 -14.54 -5.87 29.45
N ALA A 79 -15.86 -5.75 29.41
CA ALA A 79 -16.74 -5.08 28.43
C ALA A 79 -16.09 -4.53 27.14
N LEU A 80 -16.50 -5.12 26.02
CA LEU A 80 -16.15 -4.76 24.64
C LEU A 80 -16.66 -3.37 24.19
N ASP A 81 -17.35 -2.62 25.05
CA ASP A 81 -18.17 -1.46 24.65
C ASP A 81 -17.48 -0.09 24.76
N GLU A 82 -16.28 0.03 25.31
CA GLU A 82 -15.65 1.36 25.50
C GLU A 82 -14.15 1.47 25.16
N VAL A 83 -13.61 0.56 24.34
CA VAL A 83 -12.28 0.80 23.75
C VAL A 83 -12.44 1.72 22.54
N LEU A 84 -12.82 2.98 22.80
CA LEU A 84 -12.66 4.04 21.83
C LEU A 84 -11.19 4.07 21.41
N PRO A 85 -10.88 4.04 20.10
CA PRO A 85 -9.52 4.10 19.62
C PRO A 85 -8.85 5.33 20.25
N ARG A 86 -7.79 5.12 21.01
CA ARG A 86 -6.98 6.21 21.58
C ARG A 86 -6.65 7.15 20.42
N LYS A 87 -6.86 8.45 20.61
CA LYS A 87 -6.80 9.48 19.55
C LYS A 87 -5.50 9.52 18.72
N ASN A 88 -4.48 8.73 19.05
CA ASN A 88 -3.16 8.72 18.41
C ASN A 88 -2.62 7.30 18.15
N THR A 89 -3.43 6.36 17.66
CA THR A 89 -2.90 5.04 17.25
C THR A 89 -1.96 5.23 16.05
N THR A 90 -0.73 4.75 16.16
CA THR A 90 0.26 4.75 15.07
C THR A 90 0.41 3.36 14.50
N LEU A 91 0.26 3.22 13.18
CA LEU A 91 0.60 1.99 12.47
C LEU A 91 2.07 2.04 12.06
N SER A 92 2.82 0.96 12.30
CA SER A 92 4.17 0.78 11.80
C SER A 92 4.33 -0.57 11.13
N PHE A 93 4.97 -0.61 9.97
CA PHE A 93 5.26 -1.86 9.27
C PHE A 93 6.53 -1.75 8.41
N GLN A 94 7.01 -2.90 7.95
CA GLN A 94 8.14 -3.01 7.05
C GLN A 94 7.72 -3.53 5.68
N TYR A 95 8.45 -3.14 4.63
CA TYR A 95 8.24 -3.61 3.27
C TYR A 95 9.54 -3.56 2.43
N LYS A 96 9.51 -4.21 1.27
CA LYS A 96 10.52 -4.14 0.21
C LYS A 96 9.86 -4.27 -1.15
N TYR A 97 10.57 -3.77 -2.17
CA TYR A 97 10.21 -4.06 -3.54
C TYR A 97 10.86 -5.36 -4.03
N LEU A 98 10.17 -6.02 -4.96
CA LEU A 98 10.67 -7.17 -5.71
C LEU A 98 10.37 -6.97 -7.20
N LYS A 99 11.27 -7.43 -8.06
CA LYS A 99 11.00 -7.59 -9.50
C LYS A 99 10.51 -9.01 -9.73
N ASP A 100 9.37 -9.17 -10.37
CA ASP A 100 8.73 -10.46 -10.67
C ASP A 100 8.69 -10.68 -12.19
N ARG A 101 9.19 -11.81 -12.63
CA ARG A 101 9.23 -12.27 -14.03
C ARG A 101 8.49 -13.59 -14.21
N ARG A 102 7.81 -14.13 -13.20
CA ARG A 102 7.13 -15.45 -13.25
C ARG A 102 6.09 -15.54 -14.35
N SER A 103 5.43 -14.44 -14.69
CA SER A 103 4.48 -14.39 -15.82
C SER A 103 5.09 -14.72 -17.19
N PHE A 104 6.42 -14.72 -17.30
CA PHE A 104 7.16 -15.05 -18.52
C PHE A 104 7.97 -16.35 -18.39
N ALA A 105 8.01 -16.98 -17.21
CA ALA A 105 8.67 -18.26 -17.01
C ALA A 105 7.76 -19.36 -17.56
N SER A 106 8.18 -19.99 -18.66
CA SER A 106 7.44 -21.12 -19.25
C SER A 106 7.78 -22.45 -18.57
N ASP A 107 8.99 -22.56 -18.01
CA ASP A 107 9.45 -23.72 -17.27
C ASP A 107 9.16 -23.54 -15.76
N PRO A 108 8.43 -24.46 -15.11
CA PRO A 108 8.26 -24.47 -13.66
C PRO A 108 9.59 -24.40 -12.88
N CYS A 109 10.66 -25.01 -13.38
CA CYS A 109 11.98 -24.97 -12.74
C CYS A 109 12.60 -23.56 -12.73
N GLU A 110 12.18 -22.67 -13.62
CA GLU A 110 12.65 -21.28 -13.67
C GLU A 110 11.86 -20.36 -12.73
N GLN A 111 10.70 -20.79 -12.21
CA GLN A 111 9.84 -19.94 -11.39
C GLN A 111 10.50 -19.50 -10.08
N ASP A 112 11.32 -20.36 -9.47
CA ASP A 112 12.05 -20.07 -8.24
C ASP A 112 13.12 -18.98 -8.44
N PHE A 113 13.61 -18.81 -9.67
CA PHE A 113 14.59 -17.79 -10.04
C PHE A 113 13.98 -16.57 -10.72
N ALA A 114 12.66 -16.59 -10.92
CA ALA A 114 11.96 -15.55 -11.67
C ALA A 114 11.62 -14.32 -10.81
N TYR A 115 12.21 -14.15 -9.63
CA TYR A 115 12.08 -12.92 -8.85
C TYR A 115 13.42 -12.43 -8.32
N THR A 116 13.52 -11.12 -8.08
CA THR A 116 14.70 -10.48 -7.51
C THR A 116 14.29 -9.45 -6.49
N TRP A 117 14.73 -9.62 -5.25
CA TRP A 117 14.48 -8.67 -4.17
C TRP A 117 15.41 -7.46 -4.22
N GLU A 118 15.02 -6.40 -3.53
CA GLU A 118 15.97 -5.38 -3.11
C GLU A 118 16.98 -5.98 -2.12
N VAL A 119 18.23 -6.16 -2.55
CA VAL A 119 19.32 -6.78 -1.77
C VAL A 119 20.30 -5.75 -1.20
N ALA A 120 20.41 -4.56 -1.80
CA ALA A 120 21.41 -3.57 -1.41
C ALA A 120 21.03 -2.75 -0.16
N ILE A 121 19.81 -2.96 0.36
CA ILE A 121 19.24 -2.20 1.47
C ILE A 121 18.52 -3.11 2.47
N PRO A 122 18.41 -2.70 3.75
CA PRO A 122 17.52 -3.35 4.71
C PRO A 122 16.04 -3.16 4.32
N ASN A 123 15.13 -3.81 5.04
CA ASN A 123 13.70 -3.59 4.85
C ASN A 123 13.37 -2.11 5.10
N ARG A 124 12.55 -1.53 4.21
CA ARG A 124 12.03 -0.18 4.37
C ARG A 124 11.00 -0.20 5.51
N GLY A 125 10.99 0.85 6.32
CA GLY A 125 10.08 0.99 7.45
C GLY A 125 9.23 2.25 7.31
N VAL A 126 7.95 2.15 7.59
CA VAL A 126 7.00 3.27 7.58
C VAL A 126 6.22 3.30 8.88
N SER A 127 6.00 4.49 9.41
CA SER A 127 5.09 4.74 10.53
C SER A 127 4.16 5.91 10.20
N MET A 128 2.87 5.76 10.50
CA MET A 128 1.84 6.76 10.22
C MET A 128 0.73 6.73 11.26
N THR A 129 0.06 7.86 11.46
CA THR A 129 -1.12 7.93 12.32
C THR A 129 -2.32 7.29 11.64
N VAL A 130 -3.06 6.47 12.39
CA VAL A 130 -4.27 5.80 11.92
C VAL A 130 -5.43 6.79 11.97
N GLU A 131 -5.97 7.11 10.79
CA GLU A 131 -7.22 7.85 10.63
C GLU A 131 -8.16 7.03 9.74
N ASP A 132 -9.35 6.73 10.23
CA ASP A 132 -10.27 5.83 9.53
C ASP A 132 -10.65 6.36 8.15
N GLY A 133 -10.48 5.50 7.14
CA GLY A 133 -10.72 5.82 5.75
C GLY A 133 -9.75 6.81 5.12
N ALA A 134 -8.63 7.14 5.78
CA ALA A 134 -7.55 7.92 5.20
C ALA A 134 -6.75 7.11 4.19
N ILE A 135 -6.21 7.78 3.18
CA ILE A 135 -5.33 7.18 2.17
C ILE A 135 -3.97 7.85 2.25
N PHE A 136 -2.91 7.06 2.37
CA PHE A 136 -1.53 7.50 2.41
C PHE A 136 -0.80 7.06 1.14
N VAL A 137 0.01 7.96 0.58
CA VAL A 137 0.95 7.66 -0.49
C VAL A 137 2.33 7.52 0.13
N VAL A 138 2.94 6.35 -0.03
CA VAL A 138 4.31 6.04 0.37
C VAL A 138 5.18 6.10 -0.87
N SER A 139 5.95 7.18 -0.99
CA SER A 139 6.82 7.44 -2.14
C SER A 139 8.29 7.18 -1.79
N ASP A 140 8.91 6.24 -2.48
CA ASP A 140 10.35 5.98 -2.43
C ASP A 140 11.07 6.52 -3.67
N GLU A 141 12.32 6.93 -3.48
CA GLU A 141 13.13 7.55 -4.52
C GLU A 141 13.58 6.57 -5.60
N SER A 142 14.20 5.45 -5.21
CA SER A 142 14.76 4.51 -6.18
C SER A 142 14.91 3.09 -5.63
N TRP A 143 14.88 2.13 -6.56
CA TRP A 143 15.15 0.71 -6.31
C TRP A 143 16.56 0.50 -5.74
N ASN A 144 16.69 -0.37 -4.73
CA ASN A 144 17.98 -0.74 -4.12
C ASN A 144 18.79 0.43 -3.53
N ARG A 145 18.15 1.56 -3.22
CA ARG A 145 18.81 2.72 -2.61
C ARG A 145 18.06 3.18 -1.37
N LEU A 146 18.81 3.39 -0.30
CA LEU A 146 18.33 4.09 0.90
C LEU A 146 18.18 5.56 0.55
N GLY A 147 17.00 5.91 0.05
CA GLY A 147 16.54 7.28 -0.14
C GLY A 147 15.55 7.68 0.93
N GLN A 148 15.05 8.92 0.86
CA GLN A 148 14.00 9.38 1.74
C GLN A 148 12.65 8.77 1.32
N THR A 149 12.01 8.03 2.21
CA THR A 149 10.60 7.67 2.06
C THR A 149 9.73 8.86 2.46
N VAL A 150 8.89 9.32 1.54
CA VAL A 150 7.96 10.43 1.75
C VAL A 150 6.55 9.88 1.92
N ILE A 151 5.90 10.21 3.02
CA ILE A 151 4.52 9.79 3.31
C ILE A 151 3.62 11.01 3.14
N THR A 152 2.65 10.92 2.22
CA THR A 152 1.69 12.00 1.95
C THR A 152 0.28 11.51 2.20
N GLN A 153 -0.46 12.15 3.10
CA GLN A 153 -1.88 11.86 3.28
C GLN A 153 -2.70 12.54 2.17
N MET A 154 -3.47 11.75 1.42
CA MET A 154 -4.44 12.28 0.47
C MET A 154 -5.61 12.89 1.24
N ARG A 155 -5.77 14.21 1.11
CA ARG A 155 -6.93 14.90 1.65
C ARG A 155 -8.15 14.53 0.82
N ARG A 156 -9.22 14.07 1.48
CA ARG A 156 -10.54 14.05 0.82
C ARG A 156 -10.82 15.47 0.37
N SER A 157 -11.09 15.66 -0.92
CA SER A 157 -11.64 16.92 -1.39
C SER A 157 -12.92 17.12 -0.58
N LYS A 158 -12.91 18.09 0.35
CA LYS A 158 -14.13 18.42 1.09
C LYS A 158 -15.15 18.78 0.04
N ASP A 159 -16.25 18.02 0.02
CA ASP A 159 -17.32 18.12 -0.96
C ASP A 159 -17.42 19.54 -1.50
N THR A 160 -17.07 19.69 -2.78
CA THR A 160 -17.44 20.88 -3.54
C THR A 160 -18.94 21.00 -3.37
N LYS A 161 -19.33 21.89 -2.46
CA LYS A 161 -20.69 22.21 -2.06
C LYS A 161 -21.57 22.10 -3.29
N LYS A 162 -22.44 21.08 -3.33
CA LYS A 162 -23.35 20.78 -4.43
C LYS A 162 -23.90 22.12 -4.94
N PRO A 163 -23.67 22.51 -6.21
CA PRO A 163 -24.15 23.79 -6.71
C PRO A 163 -25.66 23.83 -6.45
N ALA A 164 -26.11 24.90 -5.81
CA ALA A 164 -27.51 25.07 -5.47
C ALA A 164 -28.37 24.84 -6.71
N SER A 165 -29.39 24.00 -6.60
CA SER A 165 -30.30 23.69 -7.70
C SER A 165 -30.79 24.99 -8.35
N PRO A 166 -30.83 25.08 -9.68
CA PRO A 166 -31.29 26.28 -10.37
C PRO A 166 -32.73 26.59 -9.96
N VAL A 167 -32.96 27.86 -9.61
CA VAL A 167 -34.29 28.41 -9.26
C VAL A 167 -35.23 28.23 -10.46
N PRO A 168 -36.44 27.69 -10.27
CA PRO A 168 -37.40 27.56 -11.36
C PRO A 168 -37.81 28.94 -11.88
N GLU A 169 -37.62 29.14 -13.18
CA GLU A 169 -38.00 30.34 -13.92
C GLU A 169 -39.53 30.42 -14.01
N ALA A 170 -40.11 31.45 -13.40
CA ALA A 170 -41.56 31.65 -13.42
C ALA A 170 -41.99 32.16 -14.80
N SER A 171 -42.69 31.31 -15.56
CA SER A 171 -43.38 31.69 -16.80
C SER A 171 -44.42 32.78 -16.53
N LYS A 172 -44.36 33.85 -17.31
CA LYS A 172 -45.40 34.87 -17.43
C LYS A 172 -46.36 34.52 -18.55
#